data_AF-A0A165YQV5-F1
#
_entry.id   AF-A0A165YQV5-F1
#
_cell.length_a   1.000
_cell.length_b   1.000
_cell.length_c   1.000
_cell.angle_alpha   90.00
_cell.angle_beta   90.00
_cell.angle_gamma   90.00
#
_symmetry.space_group_name_H-M   'P 1'
#
loop_
_entity.id
_entity.type
_entity.pdbx_description
1 polymer ?
#
loop_
_entity_poly.entity_id
_entity_poly.type
_entity_poly.pdbx_seq_one_letter_code
_entity_poly.pdbx_strand_id
1 'polypeptide(L)'
;MSKASDPLGSPAADEVVEATDAGELLETERMVEALIFASAEPLSFAELSKRIPGGRDIRGALNRLRAFYRKRGVQLRSTEDRWSFRTAEDLSFILYREAVEQRRLSRAALETLAIIAFHQPVTRAEIEDIRGVSTSKGTLDVLLETGWVRMRGRRRTPGRPVTYGTTFDFLDHFGLDTIKDLPGLEELKGAGLLDSAIPASFHVPAPDDSLDLTEDEDPLEESEMFTTGALEEDAGEK
;
A
#
# COMPACT_ATOMS: atom_id res chain seq x y z
N MET A 1 -15.70 -72.79 -26.23
CA MET A 1 -16.23 -72.17 -25.00
C MET A 1 -15.06 -71.58 -24.24
N SER A 2 -14.84 -70.26 -24.31
CA SER A 2 -13.93 -69.56 -23.41
C SER A 2 -14.46 -68.14 -23.26
N LYS A 3 -15.14 -67.87 -22.13
CA LYS A 3 -15.43 -66.51 -21.69
C LYS A 3 -14.36 -66.18 -20.66
N ALA A 4 -13.43 -65.31 -21.04
CA ALA A 4 -12.60 -64.58 -20.09
C ALA A 4 -13.51 -63.59 -19.36
N SER A 5 -13.64 -63.76 -18.05
CA SER A 5 -14.27 -62.81 -17.15
C SER A 5 -13.21 -61.81 -16.71
N ASP A 6 -13.30 -60.58 -17.21
CA ASP A 6 -12.61 -59.42 -16.64
C ASP A 6 -13.14 -59.14 -15.23
N PRO A 7 -12.27 -58.96 -14.21
CA PRO A 7 -12.65 -58.32 -12.97
C PRO A 7 -12.19 -56.86 -13.03
N LEU A 8 -12.99 -55.98 -13.63
CA LEU A 8 -12.89 -54.55 -13.33
C LEU A 8 -13.51 -54.35 -11.95
N GLY A 9 -12.67 -54.43 -10.92
CA GLY A 9 -13.03 -53.99 -9.57
C GLY A 9 -13.44 -52.52 -9.64
N SER A 10 -14.64 -52.21 -9.17
CA SER A 10 -15.08 -50.84 -8.96
C SER A 10 -14.05 -50.12 -8.05
N PRO A 11 -13.68 -48.86 -8.36
CA PRO A 11 -12.79 -48.10 -7.48
C PRO A 11 -13.41 -48.05 -6.08
N ALA A 12 -12.58 -48.32 -5.07
CA ALA A 12 -13.00 -48.31 -3.67
C ALA A 12 -13.53 -46.92 -3.31
N ALA A 13 -14.62 -46.85 -2.53
CA ALA A 13 -15.30 -45.60 -2.20
C ALA A 13 -14.35 -44.53 -1.59
N ASP A 14 -13.30 -44.93 -0.88
CA ASP A 14 -12.28 -44.03 -0.34
C ASP A 14 -11.47 -43.29 -1.43
N GLU A 15 -11.09 -43.96 -2.53
CA GLU A 15 -10.35 -43.33 -3.63
C GLU A 15 -11.20 -42.28 -4.37
N VAL A 16 -12.51 -42.51 -4.45
CA VAL A 16 -13.44 -41.59 -5.11
C VAL A 16 -13.66 -40.35 -4.25
N VAL A 17 -13.74 -40.49 -2.92
CA VAL A 17 -13.93 -39.37 -1.99
C VAL A 17 -12.68 -38.48 -1.93
N GLU A 18 -11.47 -39.05 -1.85
CA GLU A 18 -10.21 -38.27 -1.87
C GLU A 18 -10.00 -37.50 -3.18
N ALA A 19 -10.34 -38.11 -4.33
CA ALA A 19 -10.22 -37.44 -5.64
C ALA A 19 -11.21 -36.27 -5.79
N THR A 20 -12.37 -36.35 -5.13
CA THR A 20 -13.40 -35.29 -5.17
C THR A 20 -12.98 -34.12 -4.28
N ASP A 21 -12.46 -34.39 -3.08
CA ASP A 21 -11.95 -33.37 -2.14
C ASP A 21 -10.75 -32.61 -2.73
N ALA A 22 -9.79 -33.33 -3.32
CA ALA A 22 -8.65 -32.71 -4.02
C ALA A 22 -9.10 -31.82 -5.20
N GLY A 23 -10.14 -32.22 -5.91
CA GLY A 23 -10.74 -31.43 -7.00
C GLY A 23 -11.40 -30.14 -6.51
N GLU A 24 -12.15 -30.21 -5.40
CA GLU A 24 -12.80 -29.05 -4.78
C GLU A 24 -11.80 -28.05 -4.18
N LEU A 25 -10.70 -28.56 -3.59
CA LEU A 25 -9.59 -27.74 -3.09
C LEU A 25 -8.90 -26.98 -4.23
N LEU A 26 -8.59 -27.67 -5.33
CA LEU A 26 -7.98 -27.06 -6.51
C LEU A 26 -8.92 -26.05 -7.16
N GLU A 27 -10.21 -26.34 -7.25
CA GLU A 27 -11.20 -25.38 -7.76
C GLU A 27 -11.23 -24.11 -6.91
N THR A 28 -11.21 -24.26 -5.58
CA THR A 28 -11.19 -23.12 -4.66
C THR A 28 -9.94 -22.26 -4.84
N GLU A 29 -8.77 -22.88 -5.00
CA GLU A 29 -7.52 -22.16 -5.33
C GLU A 29 -7.65 -21.36 -6.62
N ARG A 30 -8.18 -21.97 -7.68
CA ARG A 30 -8.39 -21.28 -8.97
C ARG A 30 -9.34 -20.09 -8.87
N MET A 31 -10.39 -20.20 -8.06
CA MET A 31 -11.33 -19.10 -7.83
C MET A 31 -10.67 -17.94 -7.08
N VAL A 32 -9.95 -18.24 -6.00
CA VAL A 32 -9.22 -17.23 -5.21
C VAL A 32 -8.17 -16.54 -6.08
N GLU A 33 -7.36 -17.32 -6.81
CA GLU A 33 -6.33 -16.82 -7.71
C GLU A 33 -6.92 -15.86 -8.76
N ALA A 34 -7.99 -16.27 -9.44
CA ALA A 34 -8.64 -15.47 -10.46
C ALA A 34 -9.21 -14.15 -9.90
N LEU A 35 -9.84 -14.18 -8.72
CA LEU A 35 -10.39 -12.99 -8.09
C LEU A 35 -9.32 -11.98 -7.70
N ILE A 36 -8.21 -12.45 -7.12
CA ILE A 36 -7.11 -11.57 -6.70
C ILE A 36 -6.36 -11.03 -7.93
N PHE A 37 -6.16 -11.85 -8.96
CA PHE A 37 -5.49 -11.44 -10.19
C PHE A 37 -6.28 -10.37 -10.97
N ALA A 38 -7.61 -10.51 -11.02
CA ALA A 38 -8.46 -9.56 -11.74
C ALA A 38 -8.74 -8.26 -10.96
N SER A 39 -8.37 -8.18 -9.67
CA SER A 39 -8.64 -7.00 -8.84
C SER A 39 -7.54 -5.96 -8.98
N ALA A 40 -7.93 -4.69 -9.17
CA ALA A 40 -7.00 -3.57 -9.15
C ALA A 40 -6.49 -3.27 -7.72
N GLU A 41 -7.36 -3.43 -6.72
CA GLU A 41 -7.06 -3.21 -5.31
C GLU A 41 -6.88 -4.55 -4.56
N PRO A 42 -6.05 -4.59 -3.50
CA PRO A 42 -5.95 -5.76 -2.62
C PRO A 42 -7.33 -6.16 -2.07
N LEU A 43 -7.63 -7.46 -1.98
CA LEU A 43 -8.92 -7.97 -1.51
C LEU A 43 -8.83 -8.53 -0.10
N SER A 44 -9.75 -8.13 0.79
CA SER A 44 -9.89 -8.71 2.12
C SER A 44 -10.47 -10.13 2.08
N PHE A 45 -10.23 -10.89 3.14
CA PHE A 45 -10.90 -12.20 3.34
C PHE A 45 -12.43 -12.10 3.25
N ALA A 46 -13.01 -11.02 3.79
CA ALA A 46 -14.45 -10.79 3.76
C ALA A 46 -14.98 -10.58 2.32
N GLU A 47 -14.24 -9.88 1.47
CA GLU A 47 -14.61 -9.67 0.06
C GLU A 47 -14.50 -10.95 -0.76
N LEU A 48 -13.44 -11.74 -0.53
CA LEU A 48 -13.29 -13.06 -1.16
C LEU A 48 -14.44 -13.99 -0.75
N SER A 49 -14.78 -14.02 0.55
CA SER A 49 -15.87 -14.85 1.09
C SER A 49 -17.24 -14.49 0.55
N LYS A 50 -17.47 -13.22 0.17
CA LYS A 50 -18.72 -12.79 -0.46
C LYS A 50 -18.85 -13.23 -1.92
N ARG A 51 -17.72 -13.37 -2.63
CA ARG A 51 -17.69 -13.69 -4.08
C ARG A 51 -17.55 -15.18 -4.35
N ILE A 52 -16.99 -15.92 -3.41
CA ILE A 52 -16.78 -17.37 -3.51
C ILE A 52 -17.98 -18.09 -2.87
N PRO A 53 -18.49 -19.19 -3.46
CA PRO A 53 -19.54 -20.00 -2.85
C PRO A 53 -19.16 -20.45 -1.43
N GLY A 54 -20.12 -20.35 -0.51
CA GLY A 54 -19.92 -20.70 0.89
C GLY A 54 -19.53 -22.18 1.12
N GLY A 55 -18.87 -22.45 2.24
CA GLY A 55 -18.40 -23.80 2.62
C GLY A 55 -17.01 -24.16 2.10
N ARG A 56 -16.39 -23.29 1.28
CA ARG A 56 -15.04 -23.49 0.75
C ARG A 56 -13.95 -22.99 1.71
N ASP A 57 -12.84 -23.71 1.76
CA ASP A 57 -11.66 -23.33 2.56
C ASP A 57 -10.80 -22.27 1.86
N ILE A 58 -11.25 -21.02 1.93
CA ILE A 58 -10.56 -19.86 1.36
C ILE A 58 -9.20 -19.64 2.04
N ARG A 59 -9.10 -19.86 3.36
CA ARG A 59 -7.84 -19.65 4.10
C ARG A 59 -6.79 -20.66 3.68
N GLY A 60 -7.16 -21.93 3.56
CA GLY A 60 -6.25 -22.95 3.04
C GLY A 60 -5.85 -22.67 1.60
N ALA A 61 -6.77 -22.23 0.75
CA ALA A 61 -6.46 -21.85 -0.62
C ALA A 61 -5.44 -20.70 -0.69
N LEU A 62 -5.62 -19.63 0.10
CA LEU A 62 -4.66 -18.52 0.20
C LEU A 62 -3.27 -18.99 0.63
N ASN A 63 -3.20 -19.87 1.64
CA ASN A 63 -1.92 -20.41 2.13
C ASN A 63 -1.22 -21.29 1.09
N ARG A 64 -1.97 -22.13 0.37
CA ARG A 64 -1.44 -22.99 -0.69
C ARG A 64 -0.96 -22.17 -1.89
N LEU A 65 -1.73 -21.18 -2.32
CA LEU A 65 -1.33 -20.22 -3.34
C LEU A 65 -0.08 -19.45 -2.93
N ARG A 66 -0.01 -18.93 -1.70
CA ARG A 66 1.19 -18.25 -1.18
C ARG A 66 2.42 -19.16 -1.24
N ALA A 67 2.27 -20.43 -0.86
CA ALA A 67 3.36 -21.40 -0.96
C ALA A 67 3.76 -21.69 -2.41
N PHE A 68 2.78 -21.83 -3.31
CA PHE A 68 2.97 -22.11 -4.73
C PHE A 68 3.67 -20.96 -5.48
N TYR A 69 3.33 -19.72 -5.15
CA TYR A 69 3.90 -18.51 -5.77
C TYR A 69 5.21 -18.04 -5.12
N ARG A 70 5.63 -18.60 -3.98
CA ARG A 70 6.81 -18.15 -3.22
C ARG A 70 8.10 -18.00 -4.04
N LYS A 71 8.35 -18.90 -5.01
CA LYS A 71 9.56 -18.92 -5.84
C LYS A 71 9.32 -18.44 -7.28
N ARG A 72 8.18 -17.81 -7.54
CA ARG A 72 7.79 -17.31 -8.87
C ARG A 72 8.02 -15.80 -8.94
N GLY A 73 8.07 -15.27 -10.16
CA GLY A 73 8.23 -13.83 -10.40
C GLY A 73 7.02 -12.98 -10.03
N VAL A 74 5.88 -13.62 -9.76
CA VAL A 74 4.71 -13.01 -9.13
C VAL A 74 4.49 -13.74 -7.81
N GLN A 75 4.23 -13.00 -6.75
CA GLN A 75 4.08 -13.49 -5.39
C GLN A 75 2.75 -13.02 -4.82
N LEU A 76 2.05 -13.92 -4.13
CA LEU A 76 0.88 -13.55 -3.35
C LEU A 76 1.32 -12.97 -2.00
N ARG A 77 0.93 -11.72 -1.72
CA ARG A 77 1.25 -10.98 -0.50
C ARG A 77 -0.02 -10.65 0.28
N SER A 78 0.13 -10.44 1.58
CA SER A 78 -0.94 -9.99 2.46
C SER A 78 -0.48 -8.80 3.31
N THR A 79 -1.27 -7.74 3.33
CA THR A 79 -1.09 -6.55 4.19
C THR A 79 -2.44 -6.26 4.84
N GLU A 80 -2.48 -6.14 6.17
CA GLU A 80 -3.73 -5.96 6.94
C GLU A 80 -4.89 -6.92 6.55
N ASP A 81 -4.58 -8.21 6.35
CA ASP A 81 -5.55 -9.22 5.89
C ASP A 81 -6.17 -8.94 4.49
N ARG A 82 -5.57 -8.04 3.71
CA ARG A 82 -5.84 -7.84 2.30
C ARG A 82 -4.79 -8.53 1.45
N TRP A 83 -5.23 -9.18 0.39
CA TRP A 83 -4.43 -10.07 -0.44
C TRP A 83 -4.31 -9.53 -1.86
N SER A 84 -3.10 -9.50 -2.39
CA SER A 84 -2.82 -9.05 -3.76
C SER A 84 -1.63 -9.80 -4.37
N PHE A 85 -1.61 -9.88 -5.70
CA PHE A 85 -0.43 -10.30 -6.42
C PHE A 85 0.52 -9.11 -6.60
N ARG A 86 1.77 -9.31 -6.20
CA ARG A 86 2.88 -8.38 -6.40
C ARG A 86 3.99 -9.06 -7.18
N THR A 87 4.83 -8.30 -7.86
CA THR A 87 6.02 -8.87 -8.48
C THR A 87 7.03 -9.27 -7.42
N ALA A 88 7.87 -10.25 -7.73
CA ALA A 88 8.94 -10.68 -6.85
C ALA A 88 9.99 -9.57 -6.73
N GLU A 89 10.38 -9.27 -5.50
CA GLU A 89 11.26 -8.14 -5.16
C GLU A 89 12.64 -8.26 -5.80
N ASP A 90 13.16 -9.49 -5.92
CA ASP A 90 14.42 -9.82 -6.58
C ASP A 90 14.39 -9.61 -8.11
N LEU A 91 13.21 -9.44 -8.70
CA LEU A 91 13.01 -9.13 -10.12
C LEU A 91 12.68 -7.66 -10.39
N SER A 92 12.72 -6.79 -9.37
CA SER A 92 12.49 -5.34 -9.54
C SER A 92 13.34 -4.72 -10.65
N PHE A 93 14.59 -5.16 -10.82
CA PHE A 93 15.53 -4.63 -11.81
C PHE A 93 15.10 -4.81 -13.27
N ILE A 94 14.34 -5.87 -13.61
CA ILE A 94 13.86 -6.11 -14.99
C ILE A 94 12.53 -5.42 -15.28
N LEU A 95 11.77 -5.09 -14.24
CA LEU A 95 10.49 -4.40 -14.34
C LEU A 95 10.67 -2.89 -14.54
N TYR A 96 11.90 -2.42 -14.39
CA TYR A 96 12.31 -1.06 -14.68
C TYR A 96 12.37 -0.82 -16.20
N ARG A 97 11.22 -0.87 -16.87
CA ARG A 97 11.07 -0.43 -18.27
C ARG A 97 9.85 0.47 -18.39
N GLU A 98 10.12 1.71 -18.78
CA GLU A 98 9.14 2.71 -19.20
C GLU A 98 8.00 2.90 -18.20
N ALA A 99 8.34 3.25 -16.96
CA ALA A 99 7.48 4.20 -16.29
C ALA A 99 7.44 5.44 -17.21
N VAL A 100 6.26 5.80 -17.71
CA VAL A 100 5.94 7.21 -18.04
C VAL A 100 6.72 8.05 -17.04
N GLU A 101 7.59 8.97 -17.46
CA GLU A 101 8.41 9.78 -16.57
C GLU A 101 7.52 10.39 -15.47
N GLN A 102 7.32 9.65 -14.37
CA GLN A 102 6.85 10.19 -13.13
C GLN A 102 8.00 11.09 -12.77
N ARG A 103 7.82 12.41 -12.97
CA ARG A 103 8.84 13.41 -12.69
C ARG A 103 9.42 13.07 -11.34
N ARG A 104 10.66 12.53 -11.35
CA ARG A 104 11.30 12.10 -10.12
C ARG A 104 11.27 13.30 -9.19
N LEU A 105 10.75 13.13 -7.98
CA LEU A 105 10.73 14.21 -7.01
C LEU A 105 12.14 14.78 -6.91
N SER A 106 12.24 16.10 -7.06
CA SER A 106 13.51 16.78 -6.84
C SER A 106 14.02 16.48 -5.43
N ARG A 107 15.33 16.62 -5.21
CA ARG A 107 15.91 16.45 -3.87
C ARG A 107 15.18 17.31 -2.82
N ALA A 108 14.84 18.55 -3.16
CA ALA A 108 14.11 19.45 -2.27
C ALA A 108 12.69 18.96 -1.97
N ALA A 109 12.02 18.31 -2.94
CA ALA A 109 10.70 17.72 -2.74
C ALA A 109 10.76 16.46 -1.86
N LEU A 110 11.78 15.62 -2.04
CA LEU A 110 12.03 14.47 -1.17
C LEU A 110 12.34 14.90 0.27
N GLU A 111 13.18 15.93 0.46
CA GLU A 111 13.46 16.50 1.79
C GLU A 111 12.17 17.02 2.44
N THR A 112 11.32 17.71 1.67
CA THR A 112 10.04 18.22 2.16
C THR A 112 9.07 17.10 2.53
N LEU A 113 8.96 16.08 1.68
CA LEU A 113 8.15 14.88 1.93
C LEU A 113 8.59 14.17 3.21
N ALA A 114 9.91 14.01 3.42
CA ALA A 114 10.44 13.40 4.63
C ALA A 114 10.06 14.19 5.89
N ILE A 115 10.15 15.53 5.84
CA ILE A 115 9.75 16.37 6.97
C ILE A 115 8.26 16.18 7.28
N ILE A 116 7.40 16.18 6.26
CA ILE A 116 5.96 15.92 6.44
C ILE A 116 5.73 14.54 7.08
N ALA A 117 6.36 13.50 6.54
CA ALA A 117 6.20 12.13 7.03
C ALA A 117 6.61 11.97 8.50
N PHE A 118 7.69 12.62 8.94
CA PHE A 118 8.19 12.52 10.31
C PHE A 118 7.58 13.54 11.30
N HIS A 119 7.02 14.66 10.82
CA HIS A 119 6.55 15.76 11.67
C HIS A 119 5.05 16.05 11.54
N GLN A 120 4.30 15.24 10.79
CA GLN A 120 2.86 15.42 10.69
C GLN A 120 2.17 15.33 12.06
N PRO A 121 1.15 16.17 12.32
CA PRO A 121 0.65 17.25 11.45
C PRO A 121 1.60 18.47 11.43
N VAL A 122 1.97 18.95 10.23
CA VAL A 122 2.96 20.04 10.06
C VAL A 122 2.49 21.13 9.11
N THR A 123 2.84 22.38 9.38
CA THR A 123 2.52 23.56 8.55
C THR A 123 3.67 23.92 7.62
N ARG A 124 3.38 24.71 6.57
CA ARG A 124 4.44 25.22 5.68
C ARG A 124 5.55 25.96 6.42
N ALA A 125 5.21 26.79 7.41
CA ALA A 125 6.18 27.56 8.16
C ALA A 125 7.11 26.63 8.98
N GLU A 126 6.55 25.61 9.63
CA GLU A 126 7.34 24.61 10.38
C GLU A 126 8.25 23.80 9.45
N ILE A 127 7.78 23.43 8.25
CA ILE A 127 8.63 22.79 7.23
C ILE A 127 9.82 23.68 6.86
N GLU A 128 9.57 24.96 6.59
CA GLU A 128 10.63 25.91 6.21
C GLU A 128 11.64 26.15 7.34
N ASP A 129 11.16 26.18 8.59
CA ASP A 129 12.00 26.34 9.78
C ASP A 129 12.91 25.11 9.97
N ILE A 130 12.38 23.89 9.80
CA ILE A 130 13.16 22.64 9.86
C ILE A 130 14.18 22.56 8.71
N ARG A 131 13.81 22.99 7.50
CA ARG A 131 14.73 23.00 6.34
C ARG A 131 15.80 24.09 6.43
N GLY A 132 15.57 25.13 7.24
CA GLY A 132 16.43 26.32 7.31
C GLY A 132 16.43 27.16 6.03
N VAL A 133 15.54 26.87 5.07
CA VAL A 133 15.38 27.56 3.80
C VAL A 133 13.92 27.58 3.38
N SER A 134 13.49 28.65 2.71
CA SER A 134 12.13 28.73 2.18
C SER A 134 11.86 27.58 1.20
N THR A 135 10.65 27.04 1.26
CA THR A 135 10.19 26.02 0.33
C THR A 135 9.83 26.72 -0.97
N SER A 136 10.30 26.21 -2.12
CA SER A 136 10.00 26.86 -3.38
C SER A 136 8.49 26.84 -3.66
N LYS A 137 8.02 27.85 -4.39
CA LYS A 137 6.64 27.89 -4.88
C LYS A 137 6.43 26.67 -5.77
N GLY A 138 5.46 25.82 -5.46
CA GLY A 138 5.20 24.59 -6.22
C GLY A 138 5.66 23.27 -5.59
N THR A 139 6.54 23.24 -4.58
CA THR A 139 6.97 21.95 -4.00
C THR A 139 5.83 21.21 -3.30
N LEU A 140 5.06 21.92 -2.47
CA LEU A 140 3.90 21.34 -1.81
C LEU A 140 2.81 20.99 -2.83
N ASP A 141 2.62 21.81 -3.87
CA ASP A 141 1.65 21.55 -4.93
C ASP A 141 1.99 20.26 -5.67
N VAL A 142 3.26 20.04 -6.04
CA VAL A 142 3.72 18.79 -6.64
C VAL A 142 3.50 17.59 -5.71
N LEU A 143 3.75 17.73 -4.41
CA LEU A 143 3.54 16.63 -3.45
C LEU A 143 2.04 16.31 -3.27
N LEU A 144 1.17 17.32 -3.33
CA LEU A 144 -0.29 17.14 -3.34
C LEU A 144 -0.74 16.45 -4.65
N GLU A 145 -0.23 16.90 -5.80
CA GLU A 145 -0.51 16.30 -7.11
C GLU A 145 -0.05 14.84 -7.21
N THR A 146 1.05 14.47 -6.54
CA THR A 146 1.51 13.07 -6.49
C THR A 146 0.59 12.15 -5.69
N GLY A 147 -0.32 12.71 -4.90
CA GLY A 147 -1.22 11.95 -4.03
C GLY A 147 -0.57 11.41 -2.75
N TRP A 148 0.74 11.62 -2.52
CA TRP A 148 1.44 11.14 -1.30
C TRP A 148 1.23 12.04 -0.08
N VAL A 149 0.89 13.30 -0.30
CA VAL A 149 0.61 14.29 0.74
C VAL A 149 -0.82 14.78 0.57
N ARG A 150 -1.47 15.10 1.68
CA ARG A 150 -2.79 15.72 1.74
C ARG A 150 -2.79 16.92 2.67
N MET A 151 -3.74 17.82 2.45
CA MET A 151 -4.14 18.79 3.48
C MET A 151 -4.94 18.06 4.56
N ARG A 152 -4.70 18.40 5.82
CA ARG A 152 -5.30 17.74 6.97
C ARG A 152 -6.29 18.65 7.69
N GLY A 153 -5.83 19.82 8.12
CA GLY A 153 -6.61 20.78 8.89
C GLY A 153 -5.96 22.16 8.90
N ARG A 154 -6.35 22.99 9.86
CA ARG A 154 -5.74 24.29 10.11
C ARG A 154 -5.30 24.40 11.57
N ARG A 155 -4.06 24.81 11.81
CA ARG A 155 -3.55 24.98 13.17
C ARG A 155 -4.28 26.12 13.89
N ARG A 156 -4.60 25.94 15.17
CA ARG A 156 -5.16 26.96 16.07
C ARG A 156 -4.11 27.98 16.55
N THR A 157 -3.38 28.57 15.62
CA THR A 157 -2.37 29.62 15.86
C THR A 157 -2.68 30.88 15.04
N PRO A 158 -2.06 32.03 15.34
CA PRO A 158 -2.26 33.24 14.54
C PRO A 158 -2.00 33.00 13.05
N GLY A 159 -2.95 33.40 12.20
CA GLY A 159 -2.92 33.15 10.75
C GLY A 159 -3.56 31.82 10.32
N ARG A 160 -3.89 30.92 11.25
CA ARG A 160 -4.57 29.63 11.02
C ARG A 160 -4.00 28.85 9.82
N PRO A 161 -2.68 28.60 9.76
CA PRO A 161 -2.05 27.97 8.61
C PRO A 161 -2.55 26.54 8.41
N VAL A 162 -2.59 26.10 7.16
CA VAL A 162 -2.92 24.71 6.79
C VAL A 162 -1.86 23.74 7.32
N THR A 163 -2.31 22.61 7.84
CA THR A 163 -1.48 21.46 8.21
C THR A 163 -1.52 20.40 7.12
N TYR A 164 -0.40 19.72 6.93
CA TYR A 164 -0.17 18.68 5.95
C TYR A 164 0.14 17.35 6.65
N GLY A 165 -0.22 16.26 5.98
CA GLY A 165 0.11 14.90 6.38
C GLY A 165 0.22 13.96 5.17
N THR A 166 0.65 12.73 5.40
CA THR A 166 0.75 11.68 4.39
C THR A 166 -0.61 11.03 4.11
N THR A 167 -0.68 10.33 2.98
CA THR A 167 -1.85 9.58 2.54
C THR A 167 -1.63 8.07 2.65
N PHE A 168 -2.67 7.30 2.33
CA PHE A 168 -2.54 5.85 2.18
C PHE A 168 -1.60 5.48 1.02
N ASP A 169 -1.65 6.22 -0.10
CA ASP A 169 -0.79 5.98 -1.26
C ASP A 169 0.70 6.14 -0.93
N PHE A 170 1.04 7.03 0.01
CA PHE A 170 2.38 7.10 0.55
C PHE A 170 2.78 5.79 1.25
N LEU A 171 1.92 5.27 2.13
CA LEU A 171 2.21 4.03 2.87
C LEU A 171 2.36 2.83 1.92
N ASP A 172 1.45 2.66 0.94
CA ASP A 172 1.54 1.58 -0.07
C ASP A 172 2.81 1.73 -0.93
N HIS A 173 3.17 2.96 -1.33
CA HIS A 173 4.37 3.21 -2.13
C HIS A 173 5.66 2.84 -1.38
N PHE A 174 5.75 3.16 -0.09
CA PHE A 174 6.93 2.86 0.74
C PHE A 174 6.87 1.49 1.45
N GLY A 175 5.78 0.74 1.27
CA GLY A 175 5.60 -0.59 1.86
C GLY A 175 5.49 -0.57 3.39
N LEU A 176 4.86 0.47 3.94
CA LEU A 176 4.66 0.67 5.38
C LEU A 176 3.24 0.26 5.77
N ASP A 177 3.08 -0.41 6.90
CA ASP A 177 1.74 -0.71 7.45
C ASP A 177 1.15 0.53 8.13
N THR A 178 1.99 1.28 8.85
CA THR A 178 1.64 2.52 9.55
C THR A 178 2.73 3.57 9.39
N ILE A 179 2.44 4.84 9.64
CA ILE A 179 3.51 5.87 9.62
C ILE A 179 4.56 5.65 10.71
N LYS A 180 4.21 4.92 11.77
CA LYS A 180 5.12 4.59 12.89
C LYS A 180 6.17 3.57 12.49
N ASP A 181 5.97 2.87 11.38
CA ASP A 181 6.94 1.92 10.82
C ASP A 181 8.02 2.63 9.98
N LEU A 182 7.98 3.96 9.89
CA LEU A 182 9.10 4.72 9.34
C LEU A 182 10.38 4.39 10.11
N PRO A 183 11.49 4.13 9.41
CA PRO A 183 12.71 3.69 10.05
C PRO A 183 13.19 4.75 11.05
N GLY A 184 13.46 4.29 12.27
CA GLY A 184 13.92 5.17 13.34
C GLY A 184 15.31 5.75 13.02
N LEU A 185 15.69 6.82 13.72
CA LEU A 185 17.01 7.45 13.55
C LEU A 185 18.17 6.45 13.72
N GLU A 186 18.00 5.46 14.58
CA GLU A 186 18.99 4.43 14.92
C GLU A 186 19.11 3.37 13.80
N GLU A 187 18.02 3.03 13.14
CA GLU A 187 17.99 2.13 11.98
C GLU A 187 18.56 2.80 10.73
N LEU A 188 18.25 4.09 10.53
CA LEU A 188 18.82 4.90 9.46
C LEU A 188 20.35 5.09 9.61
N LYS A 189 20.85 5.19 10.86
CA LYS A 189 22.29 5.17 11.16
C LYS A 189 22.91 3.79 10.94
N GLY A 190 22.24 2.73 11.39
CA GLY A 190 22.69 1.34 11.21
C GLY A 190 22.73 0.88 9.75
N ALA A 191 21.85 1.42 8.90
CA ALA A 191 21.81 1.19 7.46
C ALA A 191 22.85 2.01 6.67
N GLY A 192 23.65 2.86 7.35
CA GLY A 192 24.65 3.71 6.69
C GLY A 192 24.05 4.83 5.83
N LEU A 193 22.76 5.14 6.02
CA LEU A 193 22.03 6.13 5.23
C LEU A 193 22.11 7.55 5.84
N LEU A 194 22.61 7.67 7.07
CA LEU A 194 22.84 8.93 7.77
C LEU A 194 24.32 9.17 8.02
N ASP A 195 24.83 10.31 7.55
CA ASP A 195 26.17 10.77 7.86
C ASP A 195 26.23 11.26 9.33
N SER A 196 27.35 11.07 10.01
CA SER A 196 27.50 11.17 11.48
C SER A 196 27.36 12.59 12.08
N ALA A 197 26.81 13.55 11.34
CA ALA A 197 26.68 14.96 11.72
C ALA A 197 25.26 15.35 12.13
N ILE A 198 24.56 14.49 12.88
CA ILE A 198 23.26 14.83 13.47
C ILE A 198 23.50 15.43 14.86
N PRO A 199 23.08 16.69 15.13
CA PRO A 199 23.17 17.28 16.45
C PRO A 199 22.48 16.40 17.50
N ALA A 200 23.05 16.29 18.70
CA ALA A 200 22.44 15.52 19.80
C ALA A 200 21.04 16.03 20.22
N SER A 201 20.65 17.22 19.76
CA SER A 201 19.32 17.83 19.92
C SER A 201 18.32 17.49 18.81
N PHE A 202 18.71 16.69 17.81
CA PHE A 202 17.83 16.30 16.71
C PHE A 202 16.89 15.19 17.20
N HIS A 203 15.67 15.60 17.57
CA HIS A 203 14.60 14.71 17.96
C HIS A 203 13.72 14.44 16.75
N VAL A 204 13.59 13.17 16.34
CA VAL A 204 12.58 12.75 15.37
C VAL A 204 11.26 12.59 16.15
N PRO A 205 10.24 13.42 15.92
CA PRO A 205 8.94 13.23 16.57
C PRO A 205 8.36 11.85 16.19
N ALA A 206 7.49 11.31 17.05
CA ALA A 206 6.69 10.16 16.65
C ALA A 206 5.57 10.68 15.71
N PRO A 207 5.56 10.29 14.42
CA PRO A 207 4.55 10.77 13.50
C PRO A 207 3.17 10.19 13.85
N ASP A 208 2.13 11.03 13.67
CA ASP A 208 0.73 10.66 13.88
C ASP A 208 -0.01 10.64 12.54
N ASP A 209 -0.48 9.45 12.13
CA ASP A 209 -1.27 9.22 10.93
C ASP A 209 -2.78 9.11 11.18
N SER A 210 -3.23 9.30 12.43
CA SER A 210 -4.64 9.31 12.77
C SER A 210 -5.41 10.17 11.78
N LEU A 211 -6.50 9.70 11.18
CA LEU A 211 -7.30 10.52 10.27
C LEU A 211 -8.02 11.66 11.02
N ASP A 212 -8.29 11.47 12.32
CA ASP A 212 -8.94 12.45 13.19
C ASP A 212 -8.03 13.66 13.42
N LEU A 213 -8.60 14.86 13.46
CA LEU A 213 -7.87 16.09 13.75
C LEU A 213 -7.38 16.12 15.21
N THR A 214 -6.20 16.70 15.44
CA THR A 214 -5.71 16.91 16.80
C THR A 214 -6.47 18.05 17.48
N GLU A 215 -6.38 18.17 18.82
CA GLU A 215 -7.10 19.21 19.59
C GLU A 215 -6.72 20.65 19.18
N ASP A 216 -5.55 20.82 18.57
CA ASP A 216 -5.02 22.08 18.06
C ASP A 216 -5.26 22.30 16.57
N GLU A 217 -6.08 21.46 15.92
CA GLU A 217 -6.50 21.58 14.52
C GLU A 217 -8.00 21.91 14.40
N ASP A 218 -8.32 22.78 13.44
CA ASP A 218 -9.67 23.02 12.94
C ASP A 218 -9.86 22.32 11.57
N PRO A 219 -11.09 21.90 11.22
CA PRO A 219 -11.37 21.35 9.91
C PRO A 219 -11.10 22.36 8.79
N LEU A 220 -10.72 21.84 7.63
CA LEU A 220 -10.63 22.62 6.40
C LEU A 220 -12.01 23.15 6.00
N GLU A 221 -12.05 24.31 5.35
CA GLU A 221 -13.30 24.81 4.76
C GLU A 221 -13.68 23.96 3.52
N GLU A 222 -14.97 23.84 3.22
CA GLU A 222 -15.47 22.99 2.11
C GLU A 222 -14.79 23.32 0.78
N SER A 223 -14.48 24.60 0.53
CA SER A 223 -13.77 25.08 -0.66
C SER A 223 -12.35 24.54 -0.81
N GLU A 224 -11.70 24.14 0.28
CA GLU A 224 -10.32 23.65 0.32
C GLU A 224 -10.25 22.11 0.20
N MET A 225 -11.37 21.43 0.46
CA MET A 225 -11.47 19.97 0.28
C MET A 225 -11.50 19.56 -1.21
N PHE A 226 -12.06 20.41 -2.07
CA PHE A 226 -12.25 20.12 -3.50
C PHE A 226 -10.98 20.24 -4.36
N THR A 227 -9.89 20.82 -3.84
CA THR A 227 -8.63 20.94 -4.60
C THR A 227 -7.99 19.57 -4.89
N THR A 228 -8.40 18.51 -4.21
CA THR A 228 -7.91 17.13 -4.48
C THR A 228 -8.79 16.37 -5.49
N GLY A 229 -10.01 16.85 -5.81
CA GLY A 229 -10.98 16.11 -6.63
C GLY A 229 -11.37 16.78 -7.96
N ALA A 230 -10.88 17.97 -8.27
CA ALA A 230 -11.40 18.78 -9.39
C ALA A 230 -10.59 18.70 -10.70
N LEU A 231 -9.90 17.58 -10.98
CA LEU A 231 -9.20 17.37 -12.26
C LEU A 231 -9.74 16.19 -13.09
N GLU A 232 -10.84 15.56 -12.66
CA GLU A 232 -11.58 14.61 -13.49
C GLU A 232 -12.85 15.27 -14.06
N GLU A 233 -12.71 16.24 -14.98
CA GLU A 233 -13.77 16.65 -15.92
C GLU A 233 -13.26 17.73 -16.91
N ASP A 234 -12.31 17.41 -17.79
CA ASP A 234 -12.18 18.12 -19.08
C ASP A 234 -11.45 17.32 -20.18
N ALA A 235 -11.74 16.02 -20.30
CA ALA A 235 -11.26 15.21 -21.41
C ALA A 235 -12.43 14.54 -22.11
N GLY A 236 -13.24 15.32 -22.83
CA GLY A 236 -14.34 14.72 -23.56
C GLY A 236 -15.28 15.61 -24.37
N GLU A 237 -14.87 16.74 -24.94
CA GLU A 237 -15.54 17.22 -26.16
C GLU A 237 -14.70 18.19 -27.00
N LYS A 238 -14.00 17.65 -27.99
CA LYS A 238 -14.00 18.14 -29.39
C LYS A 238 -13.22 17.23 -30.33
#